data_AF-A0A183EDS9-F1
#
_entry.id   AF-A0A183EDS9-F1
#
_cell.length_a   1.000
_cell.length_b   1.000
_cell.length_c   1.000
_cell.angle_alpha   90.00
_cell.angle_beta   90.00
_cell.angle_gamma   90.00
#
_symmetry.space_group_name_H-M   'P 1'
#
loop_
_entity.id
_entity.type
_entity.pdbx_description
1 polymer ?
#
loop_
_entity_poly.entity_id
_entity_poly.type
_entity_poly.pdbx_seq_one_letter_code
_entity_poly.pdbx_strand_id
1 'polypeptide(L)'
;MTKNAMKRLGCVQSQGGEDAIRAHPFFRDIDWEALEARRVKPPFKPKIKSKRDANNFDADFTKEEPVLTPTEPAVLRTINQEEFRNFSFVNPDFTLNY
;
A
#
# COMPACT_ATOMS: atom_id res chain seq x y z
N MET A 1 -23.61 -0.36 5.44
CA MET A 1 -22.71 -1.46 5.00
C MET A 1 -23.52 -2.65 4.53
N THR A 2 -23.80 -2.75 3.22
CA THR A 2 -24.61 -3.83 2.65
C THR A 2 -23.85 -5.15 2.63
N LYS A 3 -24.37 -6.16 3.35
CA LYS A 3 -23.73 -7.48 3.47
C LYS A 3 -23.66 -8.21 2.13
N ASN A 4 -24.77 -8.29 1.41
CA ASN A 4 -24.85 -8.95 0.10
C ASN A 4 -24.00 -8.20 -0.94
N ALA A 5 -22.99 -8.87 -1.50
CA ALA A 5 -22.09 -8.30 -2.51
C ALA A 5 -22.85 -7.82 -3.76
N MET A 6 -23.86 -8.57 -4.21
CA MET A 6 -24.66 -8.23 -5.41
C MET A 6 -25.53 -6.98 -5.25
N LYS A 7 -25.57 -6.38 -4.05
CA LYS A 7 -26.30 -5.14 -3.75
C LYS A 7 -25.40 -4.06 -3.17
N ARG A 8 -24.09 -4.31 -3.07
CA ARG A 8 -23.14 -3.37 -2.48
C ARG A 8 -22.74 -2.33 -3.54
N LEU A 9 -22.69 -1.06 -3.14
CA LEU A 9 -22.16 0.01 -3.99
C LEU A 9 -20.78 -0.39 -4.52
N GLY A 10 -20.53 -0.19 -5.81
CA GLY A 10 -19.31 -0.66 -6.49
C GLY A 10 -19.47 -2.01 -7.20
N CYS A 11 -20.45 -2.85 -6.81
CA CYS A 11 -20.59 -4.22 -7.32
C CYS A 11 -21.79 -4.41 -8.27
N VAL A 12 -22.71 -3.45 -8.33
CA VAL A 12 -23.94 -3.57 -9.12
C VAL A 12 -23.69 -3.01 -10.52
N GLN A 13 -23.45 -3.89 -11.50
CA GLN A 13 -23.11 -3.48 -12.87
C GLN A 13 -24.19 -2.61 -13.52
N SER A 14 -25.47 -2.91 -13.26
CA SER A 14 -26.60 -2.10 -13.78
C SER A 14 -26.68 -0.70 -13.17
N GLN A 15 -25.93 -0.42 -12.10
CA GLN A 15 -25.84 0.90 -11.48
C GLN A 15 -24.50 1.59 -11.78
N GLY A 16 -23.71 1.07 -12.73
CA GLY A 16 -22.42 1.65 -13.11
C GLY A 16 -21.21 1.06 -12.37
N GLY A 17 -21.37 -0.03 -11.63
CA GLY A 17 -20.24 -0.73 -11.00
C GLY A 17 -19.43 0.19 -10.08
N GLU A 18 -18.11 0.25 -10.30
CA GLU A 18 -17.20 1.10 -9.53
C GLU A 18 -17.38 2.60 -9.77
N ASP A 19 -17.81 3.03 -10.96
CA ASP A 19 -18.07 4.44 -11.24
C ASP A 19 -19.23 4.99 -10.41
N ALA A 20 -20.13 4.10 -9.95
CA ALA A 20 -21.17 4.45 -8.99
C ALA A 20 -20.59 4.97 -7.65
N ILE A 21 -19.40 4.51 -7.26
CA ILE A 21 -18.70 5.02 -6.08
C ILE A 21 -18.28 6.47 -6.34
N ARG A 22 -17.65 6.74 -7.50
CA ARG A 22 -17.18 8.08 -7.86
C ARG A 22 -18.31 9.10 -7.98
N ALA A 23 -19.47 8.66 -8.47
CA ALA A 23 -20.67 9.48 -8.63
C ALA A 23 -21.52 9.61 -7.35
N HIS A 24 -21.18 8.90 -6.27
CA HIS A 24 -21.98 8.93 -5.05
C HIS A 24 -21.96 10.34 -4.42
N PRO A 25 -23.09 10.88 -3.90
CA PRO A 25 -23.18 12.25 -3.40
C PRO A 25 -22.17 12.63 -2.31
N PHE A 26 -21.69 11.64 -1.55
CA PHE A 26 -20.63 11.83 -0.56
C PHE A 26 -19.32 12.36 -1.17
N PHE A 27 -19.00 12.00 -2.42
CA PHE A 27 -17.78 12.40 -3.12
C PHE A 27 -18.00 13.52 -4.15
N ARG A 28 -19.15 14.21 -4.11
CA ARG A 28 -19.51 15.23 -5.12
C ARG A 28 -18.47 16.33 -5.30
N ASP A 29 -17.70 16.63 -4.25
CA ASP A 29 -16.70 17.70 -4.21
C ASP A 29 -15.28 17.19 -4.55
N ILE A 30 -15.14 15.90 -4.92
CA ILE A 30 -13.87 15.29 -5.28
C ILE A 30 -13.64 15.42 -6.78
N ASP A 31 -12.60 16.16 -7.16
CA ASP A 31 -11.97 16.04 -8.47
C ASP A 31 -11.07 14.81 -8.48
N TRP A 32 -11.53 13.73 -9.13
CA TRP A 32 -10.84 12.45 -9.18
C TRP A 32 -9.52 12.49 -9.95
N GLU A 33 -9.43 13.30 -11.01
CA GLU A 33 -8.22 13.44 -11.82
C GLU A 33 -7.15 14.23 -11.04
N ALA A 34 -7.54 15.32 -10.38
CA ALA A 34 -6.64 16.07 -9.51
C ALA A 34 -6.21 15.26 -8.28
N LEU A 35 -7.09 14.43 -7.72
CA LEU A 35 -6.77 13.53 -6.61
C LEU A 35 -5.72 12.49 -7.02
N GLU A 36 -5.93 11.82 -8.15
CA GLU A 36 -5.00 10.81 -8.70
C GLU A 36 -3.63 11.44 -9.03
N ALA A 37 -3.63 12.64 -9.63
CA ALA A 37 -2.43 13.43 -9.91
C ALA A 37 -1.78 14.04 -8.66
N ARG A 38 -2.27 13.72 -7.44
CA ARG A 38 -1.79 14.24 -6.15
C ARG A 38 -1.79 15.78 -6.04
N ARG A 39 -2.69 16.45 -6.76
CA ARG A 39 -2.88 17.91 -6.75
C ARG A 39 -3.83 18.39 -5.65
N VAL A 40 -4.68 17.52 -5.13
CA VAL A 40 -5.54 17.81 -3.97
C VAL A 40 -4.69 17.84 -2.70
N LYS A 41 -4.72 18.97 -1.98
CA LYS A 41 -3.98 19.12 -0.71
C LYS A 41 -4.57 18.17 0.35
N PRO A 42 -3.77 17.30 1.00
CA PRO A 42 -4.25 16.46 2.08
C PRO A 42 -4.77 17.30 3.26
N PRO A 43 -5.87 16.90 3.92
CA PRO A 43 -6.40 17.62 5.08
C PRO A 43 -5.49 17.50 6.31
N PHE A 44 -4.60 16.52 6.33
CA PHE A 44 -3.64 16.29 7.40
C PHE A 44 -2.23 16.15 6.84
N LYS A 45 -1.26 16.80 7.49
CA LYS A 45 0.17 16.67 7.18
C LYS A 45 0.88 16.05 8.40
N PRO A 46 1.45 14.84 8.29
CA PRO A 46 2.18 14.23 9.39
C PRO A 46 3.43 15.05 9.73
N LYS A 47 3.83 15.02 11.00
CA LYS A 47 5.07 15.65 11.46
C LYS A 47 6.25 14.75 11.07
N ILE A 48 7.19 15.31 10.32
CA ILE A 48 8.42 14.64 9.88
C ILE A 48 9.58 15.59 10.15
N LYS A 49 10.55 15.15 10.96
CA LYS A 49 11.71 15.94 11.38
C LYS A 49 12.92 15.75 10.48
N SER A 50 13.08 14.58 9.87
CA SER A 50 14.23 14.24 9.03
C SER A 50 13.92 13.14 8.01
N LYS A 51 14.83 12.90 7.07
CA LYS A 51 14.74 11.78 6.11
C LYS A 51 14.76 10.39 6.77
N ARG A 52 15.25 10.29 8.02
CA ARG A 52 15.32 9.05 8.80
C ARG A 52 14.31 9.02 9.95
N ASP A 53 13.32 9.91 9.95
CA ASP A 53 12.36 10.01 11.04
C ASP A 53 11.43 8.79 11.07
N ALA A 54 11.36 8.12 12.22
CA ALA A 54 10.51 6.96 12.46
C ALA A 54 9.36 7.24 13.47
N ASN A 55 9.07 8.50 13.81
CA ASN A 55 8.08 8.87 14.84
C ASN A 55 6.62 8.52 14.50
N ASN A 56 6.32 8.14 13.25
CA ASN A 56 4.98 7.69 12.85
C ASN A 56 4.87 6.16 12.78
N PHE A 57 5.88 5.43 13.27
CA PHE A 57 5.88 3.99 13.47
C PHE A 57 5.81 3.68 14.97
N ASP A 58 5.40 2.46 15.32
CA ASP A 58 5.32 2.07 16.72
C ASP A 58 6.71 2.09 17.38
N ALA A 59 6.74 2.55 18.63
CA ALA A 59 7.95 2.63 19.42
C ALA A 59 8.47 1.24 19.80
N ASP A 60 7.60 0.23 19.88
CA ASP A 60 8.02 -1.13 20.20
C ASP A 60 8.96 -1.68 19.13
N PHE A 61 8.68 -1.46 17.84
CA PHE A 61 9.55 -1.89 16.74
C PHE A 61 10.76 -0.99 16.53
N THR A 62 10.59 0.33 16.63
CA THR A 62 11.69 1.29 16.34
C THR A 62 12.78 1.33 17.41
N LYS A 63 12.53 0.73 18.58
CA LYS A 63 13.51 0.53 19.65
C LYS A 63 14.27 -0.80 19.52
N GLU A 64 13.78 -1.76 18.74
CA GLU A 64 14.49 -3.00 18.49
C GLU A 64 15.76 -2.75 17.67
N GLU A 65 16.77 -3.59 17.85
CA GLU A 65 17.97 -3.53 17.02
C GLU A 65 17.62 -3.96 15.59
N PRO A 66 18.03 -3.21 14.55
CA PRO A 66 17.73 -3.54 13.16
C PRO A 66 18.67 -4.65 12.65
N VAL A 67 18.56 -5.84 13.24
CA VAL A 67 19.36 -7.02 12.93
C VAL A 67 18.51 -8.12 12.33
N LEU A 68 19.09 -8.94 11.46
CA LEU A 68 18.43 -10.13 10.95
C LEU A 68 18.58 -11.25 11.97
N THR A 69 17.47 -11.91 12.32
CA THR A 69 17.50 -13.11 13.15
C THR A 69 18.37 -14.19 12.48
N PRO A 70 19.36 -14.77 13.19
CA PRO A 70 20.18 -15.84 12.64
C PRO A 70 19.34 -17.05 12.21
N THR A 71 19.66 -17.63 11.05
CA THR A 71 18.96 -18.80 10.51
C THR A 71 19.73 -20.09 10.76
N GLU A 72 19.02 -21.18 11.04
CA GLU A 72 19.62 -22.51 11.17
C GLU A 72 19.84 -23.16 9.79
N PRO A 73 21.08 -23.53 9.41
CA PRO A 73 21.37 -24.11 8.09
C PRO A 73 20.63 -25.42 7.81
N ALA A 74 20.30 -26.20 8.83
CA ALA A 74 19.55 -27.44 8.69
C ALA A 74 18.13 -27.19 8.15
N VAL A 75 17.45 -26.17 8.66
CA VAL A 75 16.11 -25.75 8.20
C VAL A 75 16.18 -25.24 6.76
N LEU A 76 17.20 -24.45 6.42
CA LEU A 76 17.34 -23.92 5.05
C LEU A 76 17.50 -25.03 4.01
N ARG A 77 18.18 -26.12 4.34
CA ARG A 77 18.38 -27.28 3.45
C ARG A 77 17.09 -28.05 3.17
N THR A 78 16.08 -27.96 4.02
CA THR A 78 14.79 -28.65 3.80
C THR A 78 13.83 -27.85 2.93
N ILE A 79 14.14 -26.58 2.62
CA ILE A 79 13.29 -25.71 1.83
C ILE A 79 13.56 -25.93 0.33
N ASN A 80 12.50 -26.17 -0.44
CA ASN A 80 12.57 -26.29 -1.90
C ASN A 80 12.84 -24.92 -2.54
N GLN A 81 14.08 -24.69 -2.97
CA GLN A 81 14.48 -23.38 -3.53
C GLN A 81 13.82 -23.06 -4.88
N GLU A 82 13.31 -24.05 -5.60
CA GLU A 82 12.61 -23.82 -6.87
C GLU A 82 11.30 -23.05 -6.69
N GLU A 83 10.70 -23.05 -5.49
CA GLU A 83 9.50 -22.25 -5.18
C GLU A 83 9.77 -20.74 -5.26
N PHE A 84 11.03 -20.32 -5.13
CA PHE A 84 11.45 -18.92 -5.25
C PHE A 84 11.96 -18.57 -6.65
N ARG A 85 11.86 -19.47 -7.63
CA ARG A 85 12.16 -19.13 -9.03
C ARG A 85 11.26 -17.97 -9.46
N ASN A 86 11.85 -16.98 -10.12
CA ASN A 86 11.20 -15.72 -10.55
C ASN A 86 10.83 -14.74 -9.42
N PHE A 87 11.39 -14.90 -8.21
CA PHE A 87 11.20 -13.92 -7.13
C PHE A 87 11.87 -12.56 -7.41
N SER A 88 13.03 -12.57 -8.09
CA SER A 88 13.81 -11.35 -8.33
C SER A 88 13.09 -10.42 -9.29
N PHE A 89 12.90 -9.16 -8.87
CA PHE A 89 12.32 -8.09 -9.67
C PHE A 89 13.14 -6.81 -9.51
N VAL A 90 13.38 -6.12 -10.62
CA VAL A 90 13.98 -4.78 -10.64
C VAL A 90 13.05 -3.88 -11.44
N ASN A 91 12.67 -2.74 -10.86
CA ASN A 91 11.89 -1.75 -11.57
C ASN A 91 12.78 -1.09 -12.64
N PRO A 92 12.45 -1.21 -13.95
CA PRO A 92 13.26 -0.60 -15.02
C PRO A 92 13.30 0.93 -14.96
N ASP A 93 12.30 1.57 -14.34
CA ASP A 93 12.24 3.03 -14.18
C ASP A 93 13.05 3.54 -12.98
N PHE A 94 13.56 2.63 -12.14
CA PHE A 94 14.37 2.97 -10.99
C PHE A 94 15.82 3.22 -11.41
N THR A 95 16.10 4.43 -11.87
CA THR A 95 17.48 4.90 -12.10
C THR A 95 18.06 5.42 -10.79
N LEU A 96 19.15 4.79 -10.32
CA LEU A 96 19.95 5.29 -9.20
C LEU A 96 20.67 6.58 -9.63
N ASN A 97 19.99 7.72 -9.52
CA ASN A 97 20.64 9.02 -9.60
C ASN A 97 21.27 9.30 -8.22
N TYR A 98 22.54 8.95 -8.07
CA TYR A 98 23.39 9.42 -6.97
C TYR A 98 23.80 10.88 -7.20
#